data_AF-A0A7W7KMX9-F1
#
_entry.id   AF-A0A7W7KMX9-F1
#
_cell.length_a   1.000
_cell.length_b   1.000
_cell.length_c   1.000
_cell.angle_alpha   90.00
_cell.angle_beta   90.00
_cell.angle_gamma   90.00
#
_symmetry.space_group_name_H-M   'P 1'
#
loop_
_entity.id
_entity.type
_entity.pdbx_description
1 polymer ?
#
loop_
_entity_poly.entity_id
_entity_poly.type
_entity_poly.pdbx_seq_one_letter_code
_entity_poly.pdbx_strand_id
1 'polypeptide(L)'
;MKIPLVRAEKLWHLGSIDVANAAMDSQEGNLLSVSACPEAWSSICRLGGRDVHETTKALLLVDLLALLFDEKWASNRRAIESYGLSKGLLEWTSGYEVTWFDDEMESNMRMLFSDLESAEEEAEDWKNIAQVDLLVATPYLLELHRQRPRELSEGIEFAAIEWVREVAGRSVAGVYWDERHDPLIYSSPRGGLFPHAYASLVKVDSYPDDEVCLSMIQATKSLDLDDGYGLG
;
A
#
# COMPACT_ATOMS: atom_id res chain seq x y z
N MET A 1 12.00 -17.13 -6.71
CA MET A 1 11.50 -15.78 -7.14
C MET A 1 12.14 -14.68 -6.28
N LYS A 2 12.36 -13.44 -6.76
CA LYS A 2 12.97 -12.36 -5.94
C LYS A 2 11.98 -11.26 -5.62
N ILE A 3 12.03 -10.69 -4.41
CA ILE A 3 11.22 -9.54 -4.00
C ILE A 3 12.09 -8.36 -3.54
N PRO A 4 11.72 -7.10 -3.84
CA PRO A 4 12.44 -5.91 -3.39
C PRO A 4 12.21 -5.69 -1.90
N LEU A 5 13.26 -5.24 -1.20
CA LEU A 5 13.21 -5.06 0.24
C LEU A 5 13.73 -3.68 0.65
N VAL A 6 13.14 -3.17 1.71
CA VAL A 6 13.63 -2.02 2.48
C VAL A 6 14.02 -2.50 3.86
N ARG A 7 15.18 -2.05 4.34
CA ARG A 7 15.58 -2.21 5.73
C ARG A 7 15.38 -0.88 6.44
N ALA A 8 14.54 -0.89 7.47
CA ALA A 8 14.33 0.27 8.32
C ALA A 8 14.99 0.02 9.67
N GLU A 9 15.96 0.85 10.07
CA GLU A 9 16.56 0.74 11.42
C GLU A 9 15.53 1.05 12.50
N LYS A 10 14.69 2.06 12.23
CA LYS A 10 13.59 2.48 13.09
C LYS A 10 12.39 2.93 12.28
N LEU A 11 11.21 2.68 12.84
CA LEU A 11 9.93 3.22 12.39
C LEU A 11 9.07 3.58 13.61
N TRP A 12 8.12 4.48 13.38
CA TRP A 12 7.25 4.99 14.43
C TRP A 12 5.77 4.75 14.13
N HIS A 13 5.04 4.24 15.12
CA HIS A 13 3.58 4.18 15.09
C HIS A 13 3.01 5.32 15.94
N LEU A 14 2.07 6.09 15.38
CA LEU A 14 1.33 7.12 16.10
C LEU A 14 -0.10 6.64 16.33
N GLY A 15 -0.43 6.31 17.57
CA GLY A 15 -1.74 5.75 17.88
C GLY A 15 -1.73 4.58 18.85
N SER A 16 -2.89 3.94 18.94
CA SER A 16 -3.07 2.71 19.70
C SER A 16 -2.62 1.51 18.88
N ILE A 17 -1.81 0.63 19.47
CA ILE A 17 -1.44 -0.67 18.90
C ILE A 17 -2.61 -1.68 19.00
N ASP A 18 -3.64 -1.38 19.81
CA ASP A 18 -4.79 -2.26 19.94
C ASP A 18 -5.61 -2.30 18.64
N VAL A 19 -5.67 -3.49 18.04
CA VAL A 19 -6.38 -3.76 16.78
C VAL A 19 -7.89 -3.53 16.87
N ALA A 20 -8.45 -3.48 18.08
CA ALA A 20 -9.84 -3.09 18.30
C ALA A 20 -10.08 -1.61 17.96
N ASN A 21 -9.05 -0.78 17.98
CA ASN A 21 -9.11 0.64 17.66
C ASN A 21 -8.76 0.95 16.19
N ALA A 22 -8.45 -0.07 15.37
CA ALA A 22 -8.10 0.15 13.98
C ALA A 22 -9.30 0.65 13.16
N ALA A 23 -9.07 1.72 12.41
CA ALA A 23 -10.09 2.41 11.63
C ALA A 23 -10.51 1.64 10.37
N MET A 24 -11.68 1.99 9.84
CA MET A 24 -12.07 1.63 8.48
C MET A 24 -11.33 2.53 7.48
N ASP A 25 -11.16 2.04 6.25
CA ASP A 25 -10.57 2.78 5.11
C ASP A 25 -9.14 3.31 5.36
N SER A 26 -8.33 2.54 6.09
CA SER A 26 -6.89 2.80 6.16
C SER A 26 -6.22 2.55 4.81
N GLN A 27 -5.25 3.40 4.45
CA GLN A 27 -4.43 3.20 3.25
C GLN A 27 -3.57 1.94 3.34
N GLU A 28 -3.19 1.53 4.55
CA GLU A 28 -2.43 0.31 4.82
C GLU A 28 -3.33 -0.92 4.98
N GLY A 29 -4.66 -0.76 4.85
CA GLY A 29 -5.65 -1.82 5.00
C GLY A 29 -5.69 -2.40 6.41
N ASN A 30 -5.40 -3.69 6.54
CA ASN A 30 -5.42 -4.42 7.83
C ASN A 30 -4.09 -4.39 8.60
N LEU A 31 -3.11 -3.61 8.15
CA LEU A 31 -1.79 -3.52 8.76
C LEU A 31 -1.73 -2.43 9.83
N LEU A 32 -0.79 -2.56 10.77
CA LEU A 32 -0.49 -1.46 11.69
C LEU A 32 0.41 -0.45 10.98
N SER A 33 -0.14 0.74 10.73
CA SER A 33 0.57 1.84 10.08
C SER A 33 1.78 2.28 10.92
N VAL A 34 2.92 2.42 10.26
CA VAL A 34 4.17 2.96 10.81
C VAL A 34 4.77 3.94 9.81
N SER A 35 5.49 4.95 10.28
CA SER A 35 6.06 6.00 9.45
C SER A 35 7.57 6.09 9.64
N ALA A 36 8.27 6.46 8.56
CA ALA A 36 9.65 6.94 8.61
C ALA A 36 9.73 8.47 8.75
N CYS A 37 8.59 9.15 8.75
CA CYS A 37 8.43 10.59 8.93
C CYS A 37 7.32 10.86 9.96
N PRO A 38 7.56 10.59 11.26
CA PRO A 38 6.52 10.72 12.29
C PRO A 38 5.98 12.16 12.42
N GLU A 39 6.78 13.19 12.15
CA GLU A 39 6.34 14.59 12.23
C GLU A 39 5.32 14.91 11.13
N ALA A 40 5.68 14.67 9.85
CA ALA A 40 4.76 14.84 8.73
C ALA A 40 3.50 13.97 8.88
N TRP A 41 3.66 12.71 9.29
CA TRP A 41 2.54 11.79 9.47
C TRP A 41 1.56 12.25 10.55
N SER A 42 2.06 12.83 11.64
CA SER A 42 1.21 13.40 12.70
C SER A 42 0.31 14.52 12.18
N SER A 43 0.81 15.29 11.20
CA SER A 43 0.11 16.41 10.57
C SER A 43 -0.91 15.91 9.55
N ILE A 44 -0.54 14.93 8.73
CA ILE A 44 -1.41 14.33 7.69
C ILE A 44 -2.62 13.65 8.32
N CYS A 45 -2.39 12.76 9.28
CA CYS A 45 -3.46 11.95 9.85
C CYS A 45 -4.23 12.66 10.98
N ARG A 46 -3.88 13.92 11.31
CA ARG A 46 -4.47 14.74 12.39
C ARG A 46 -4.58 13.98 13.72
N LEU A 47 -3.58 13.15 14.03
CA LEU A 47 -3.59 12.18 15.14
C LEU A 47 -3.17 12.77 16.49
N GLY A 48 -3.40 14.06 16.73
CA GLY A 48 -2.92 14.76 17.93
C GLY A 48 -3.23 14.03 19.26
N GLY A 49 -2.29 14.10 20.21
CA GLY A 49 -2.46 13.60 21.59
C GLY A 49 -2.40 12.09 21.78
N ARG A 50 -1.85 11.34 20.81
CA ARG A 50 -1.77 9.87 20.87
C ARG A 50 -0.39 9.36 21.27
N ASP A 51 -0.38 8.15 21.80
CA ASP A 51 0.83 7.43 22.14
C ASP A 51 1.73 7.26 20.91
N VAL A 52 3.02 7.49 21.10
CA VAL A 52 4.05 7.23 20.10
C VAL A 52 4.73 5.94 20.45
N HIS A 53 4.94 5.08 19.46
CA HIS A 53 5.68 3.85 19.63
C HIS A 53 6.81 3.77 18.60
N GLU A 54 7.95 3.22 19.00
CA GLU A 54 9.13 3.05 18.18
C GLU A 54 9.47 1.55 18.09
N THR A 55 9.96 1.11 16.93
CA THR A 55 10.52 -0.23 16.77
C THR A 55 11.84 -0.38 17.51
N THR A 56 11.96 -1.42 18.33
CA THR A 56 13.15 -1.74 19.15
C THR A 56 14.31 -2.37 18.37
N LYS A 57 14.10 -2.71 17.10
CA LYS A 57 15.08 -3.35 16.24
C LYS A 57 14.80 -3.01 14.78
N ALA A 58 15.82 -3.15 13.95
CA ALA A 58 15.67 -3.04 12.51
C ALA A 58 14.65 -4.05 11.97
N LEU A 59 13.85 -3.58 11.01
CA LEU A 59 12.85 -4.37 10.32
C LEU A 59 13.20 -4.50 8.84
N LEU A 60 12.83 -5.65 8.28
CA LEU A 60 12.89 -5.90 6.86
C LEU A 60 11.46 -5.87 6.32
N LEU A 61 11.20 -5.01 5.34
CA LEU A 61 9.89 -4.78 4.74
C LEU A 61 9.98 -4.99 3.24
N VAL A 62 8.87 -5.37 2.62
CA VAL A 62 8.78 -5.42 1.15
C VAL A 62 8.46 -4.04 0.61
N ASP A 63 9.25 -3.58 -0.36
CA ASP A 63 8.95 -2.34 -1.08
C ASP A 63 7.78 -2.59 -2.03
N LEU A 64 6.58 -2.13 -1.65
CA LEU A 64 5.35 -2.46 -2.36
C LEU A 64 5.24 -1.70 -3.68
N LEU A 65 5.72 -0.46 -3.71
CA LEU A 65 5.70 0.36 -4.93
C LEU A 65 6.67 -0.20 -5.97
N ALA A 66 7.89 -0.56 -5.57
CA ALA A 66 8.81 -1.24 -6.48
C ALA A 66 8.25 -2.60 -6.93
N LEU A 67 7.67 -3.39 -6.02
CA LEU A 67 7.12 -4.71 -6.34
C LEU A 67 6.03 -4.66 -7.43
N LEU A 68 5.22 -3.61 -7.44
CA LEU A 68 4.07 -3.47 -8.32
C LEU A 68 4.36 -2.67 -9.60
N PHE A 69 5.20 -1.64 -9.51
CA PHE A 69 5.32 -0.63 -10.57
C PHE A 69 6.70 -0.51 -11.22
N ASP A 70 7.76 -1.08 -10.62
CA ASP A 70 9.07 -1.15 -11.28
C ASP A 70 9.10 -2.37 -12.22
N GLU A 71 9.37 -2.12 -13.50
CA GLU A 71 9.49 -3.13 -14.57
C GLU A 71 10.44 -4.28 -14.22
N LYS A 72 11.45 -4.00 -13.40
CA LYS A 72 12.36 -5.03 -12.86
C LYS A 72 11.62 -6.16 -12.13
N TRP A 73 10.46 -5.87 -11.56
CA TRP A 73 9.64 -6.79 -10.76
C TRP A 73 8.32 -7.19 -11.43
N ALA A 74 8.15 -6.90 -12.73
CA ALA A 74 6.90 -7.16 -13.46
C ALA A 74 6.41 -8.62 -13.37
N SER A 75 7.32 -9.60 -13.22
CA SER A 75 6.95 -11.01 -12.99
C SER A 75 6.20 -11.22 -11.68
N ASN A 76 6.55 -10.45 -10.64
CA ASN A 76 5.90 -10.55 -9.34
C ASN A 76 4.50 -9.95 -9.40
N ARG A 77 4.32 -8.81 -10.08
CA ARG A 77 2.98 -8.24 -10.33
C ARG A 77 2.06 -9.28 -10.97
N ARG A 78 2.49 -9.97 -12.03
CA ARG A 78 1.69 -11.03 -12.66
C ARG A 78 1.40 -12.20 -11.72
N ALA A 79 2.35 -12.55 -10.85
CA ALA A 79 2.16 -13.58 -9.84
C ALA A 79 1.12 -13.15 -8.79
N ILE A 80 1.12 -11.88 -8.38
CA ILE A 80 0.14 -11.30 -7.45
C ILE A 80 -1.25 -11.24 -8.08
N GLU A 81 -1.37 -10.83 -9.35
CA GLU A 81 -2.64 -10.83 -10.08
C GLU A 81 -3.20 -12.26 -10.18
N SER A 82 -2.36 -13.23 -10.57
CA SER A 82 -2.73 -14.65 -10.66
C SER A 82 -3.12 -15.22 -9.30
N TYR A 83 -2.37 -14.88 -8.25
CA TYR A 83 -2.68 -15.23 -6.87
C TYR A 83 -4.04 -14.66 -6.45
N GLY A 84 -4.25 -13.37 -6.66
CA GLY A 84 -5.47 -12.65 -6.29
C GLY A 84 -6.70 -13.26 -6.96
N LEU A 85 -6.63 -13.57 -8.26
CA LEU A 85 -7.69 -14.27 -8.98
C LEU A 85 -7.92 -15.68 -8.40
N SER A 86 -6.86 -16.46 -8.17
CA SER A 86 -6.97 -17.84 -7.67
C SER A 86 -7.54 -17.94 -6.24
N LYS A 87 -7.32 -16.91 -5.42
CA LYS A 87 -7.80 -16.82 -4.03
C LYS A 87 -9.14 -16.10 -3.90
N GLY A 88 -9.72 -15.63 -5.01
CA GLY A 88 -10.96 -14.84 -5.00
C GLY A 88 -10.82 -13.47 -4.33
N LEU A 89 -9.61 -12.91 -4.31
CA LEU A 89 -9.31 -11.57 -3.80
C LEU A 89 -9.51 -10.50 -4.89
N LEU A 90 -9.26 -10.87 -6.15
CA LEU A 90 -9.45 -10.00 -7.31
C LEU A 90 -10.40 -10.67 -8.30
N GLU A 91 -11.11 -9.87 -9.07
CA GLU A 91 -11.96 -10.34 -10.16
C GLU A 91 -11.91 -9.40 -11.37
N TRP A 92 -12.14 -9.94 -12.56
CA TRP A 92 -12.28 -9.15 -13.77
C TRP A 92 -13.70 -8.63 -13.90
N THR A 93 -13.82 -7.34 -14.20
CA THR A 93 -15.07 -6.69 -14.58
C THR A 93 -14.87 -5.83 -15.82
N SER A 94 -15.95 -5.50 -16.53
CA SER A 94 -15.92 -4.46 -17.55
C SER A 94 -16.25 -3.13 -16.89
N GLY A 95 -15.58 -2.07 -17.33
CA GLY A 95 -15.93 -0.70 -16.97
C GLY A 95 -15.57 0.27 -18.09
N TYR A 96 -15.58 1.55 -17.75
CA TYR A 96 -15.26 2.64 -18.64
C TYR A 96 -14.15 3.49 -18.01
N GLU A 97 -13.15 3.82 -18.80
CA GLU A 97 -12.08 4.72 -18.44
C GLU A 97 -12.29 6.05 -19.14
N VAL A 98 -12.32 7.13 -18.36
CA VAL A 98 -12.30 8.51 -18.84
C VAL A 98 -10.87 9.03 -18.69
N THR A 99 -10.24 9.47 -19.77
CA THR A 99 -8.88 10.02 -19.77
C THR A 99 -8.83 11.45 -20.29
N TRP A 100 -7.97 12.28 -19.67
CA TRP A 100 -7.71 13.64 -20.11
C TRP A 100 -6.29 14.07 -19.76
N PHE A 101 -5.79 15.11 -20.41
CA PHE A 101 -4.53 15.75 -20.04
C PHE A 101 -4.83 16.94 -19.14
N ASP A 102 -4.22 16.95 -17.96
CA ASP A 102 -4.26 18.07 -17.00
C ASP A 102 -3.01 18.93 -17.21
N ASP A 103 -3.22 20.18 -17.61
CA ASP A 103 -2.15 21.12 -17.95
C ASP A 103 -1.49 21.76 -16.72
N GLU A 104 -2.19 21.85 -15.60
CA GLU A 104 -1.63 22.31 -14.32
C GLU A 104 -0.67 21.27 -13.75
N MET A 105 -1.02 19.98 -13.85
CA MET A 105 -0.19 18.86 -13.41
C MET A 105 0.78 18.34 -14.49
N GLU A 106 0.69 18.85 -15.72
CA GLU A 106 1.39 18.37 -16.92
C GLU A 106 1.32 16.82 -17.08
N SER A 107 0.16 16.23 -16.79
CA SER A 107 0.00 14.77 -16.70
C SER A 107 -1.29 14.26 -17.33
N ASN A 108 -1.27 13.01 -17.81
CA ASN A 108 -2.50 12.31 -18.18
C ASN A 108 -3.18 11.81 -16.90
N MET A 109 -4.45 12.16 -16.78
CA MET A 109 -5.33 11.77 -15.69
C MET A 109 -6.32 10.74 -16.19
N ARG A 110 -6.81 9.91 -15.26
CA ARG A 110 -7.83 8.89 -15.54
C ARG A 110 -8.84 8.79 -14.41
N MET A 111 -10.07 8.44 -14.76
CA MET A 111 -11.12 8.02 -13.84
C MET A 111 -11.80 6.76 -14.36
N LEU A 112 -12.33 5.95 -13.46
CA LEU A 112 -12.97 4.67 -13.76
C LEU A 112 -14.44 4.70 -13.35
N PHE A 113 -15.29 4.19 -14.23
CA PHE A 113 -16.74 4.12 -14.07
C PHE A 113 -17.24 2.70 -14.37
N SER A 114 -18.23 2.26 -13.61
CA SER A 114 -18.88 0.95 -13.80
C SER A 114 -19.87 0.98 -14.99
N ASP A 115 -20.38 2.16 -15.33
CA ASP A 115 -21.38 2.35 -16.37
C ASP A 115 -21.00 3.51 -17.33
N LEU A 116 -21.58 3.46 -18.52
CA LEU A 116 -21.29 4.43 -19.60
C LEU A 116 -21.92 5.80 -19.32
N GLU A 117 -23.10 5.84 -18.70
CA GLU A 117 -23.83 7.09 -18.46
C GLU A 117 -23.01 8.00 -17.53
N SER A 118 -22.53 7.46 -16.41
CA SER A 118 -21.64 8.17 -15.49
C SER A 118 -20.32 8.60 -16.16
N ALA A 119 -19.76 7.76 -17.06
CA ALA A 119 -18.56 8.10 -17.80
C ALA A 119 -18.79 9.24 -18.80
N GLU A 120 -19.92 9.25 -19.49
CA GLU A 120 -20.33 10.31 -20.42
C GLU A 120 -20.60 11.63 -19.70
N GLU A 121 -21.22 11.58 -18.52
CA GLU A 121 -21.43 12.75 -17.67
C GLU A 121 -20.10 13.39 -17.22
N GLU A 122 -19.11 12.59 -16.81
CA GLU A 122 -17.79 13.11 -16.42
C GLU A 122 -16.94 13.56 -17.62
N ALA A 123 -17.05 12.88 -18.77
CA ALA A 123 -16.19 13.12 -19.91
C ALA A 123 -16.35 14.52 -20.53
N GLU A 124 -17.55 15.09 -20.44
CA GLU A 124 -17.92 16.30 -21.19
C GLU A 124 -17.52 16.15 -22.69
N ASP A 125 -17.25 17.26 -23.39
CA ASP A 125 -16.93 17.26 -24.83
C ASP A 125 -15.43 17.05 -25.15
N TRP A 126 -14.55 16.97 -24.15
CA TRP A 126 -13.10 17.07 -24.34
C TRP A 126 -12.26 15.95 -23.72
N LYS A 127 -12.86 15.07 -22.92
CA LYS A 127 -12.20 13.87 -22.39
C LYS A 127 -12.51 12.65 -23.26
N ASN A 128 -11.64 11.63 -23.22
CA ASN A 128 -11.82 10.40 -24.02
C ASN A 128 -12.40 9.28 -23.15
N ILE A 129 -13.41 8.58 -23.66
CA ILE A 129 -14.01 7.41 -23.02
C ILE A 129 -13.56 6.13 -23.76
N ALA A 130 -13.14 5.12 -23.00
CA ALA A 130 -12.88 3.78 -23.52
C ALA A 130 -13.50 2.71 -22.63
N GLN A 131 -14.14 1.70 -23.22
CA GLN A 131 -14.50 0.49 -22.48
C GLN A 131 -13.24 -0.34 -22.21
N VAL A 132 -13.07 -0.78 -20.97
CA VAL A 132 -11.86 -1.46 -20.51
C VAL A 132 -12.18 -2.65 -19.60
N ASP A 133 -11.35 -3.68 -19.66
CA ASP A 133 -11.35 -4.76 -18.68
C ASP A 133 -10.54 -4.32 -17.45
N LEU A 134 -11.15 -4.40 -16.28
CA LEU A 134 -10.60 -3.93 -15.01
C LEU A 134 -10.44 -5.10 -14.06
N LEU A 135 -9.27 -5.18 -13.42
CA LEU A 135 -9.02 -6.11 -12.33
C LEU A 135 -9.29 -5.38 -11.00
N VAL A 136 -10.39 -5.72 -10.34
CA VAL A 136 -10.89 -5.02 -9.15
C VAL A 136 -10.86 -5.91 -7.90
N ALA A 137 -10.86 -5.26 -6.73
CA ALA A 137 -11.01 -5.92 -5.44
C ALA A 137 -12.38 -6.57 -5.32
N THR A 138 -12.44 -7.82 -4.88
CA THR A 138 -13.70 -8.45 -4.49
C THR A 138 -14.19 -7.89 -3.15
N PRO A 139 -15.49 -8.03 -2.82
CA PRO A 139 -16.00 -7.69 -1.49
C PRO A 139 -15.23 -8.42 -0.35
N TYR A 140 -14.74 -9.63 -0.63
CA TYR A 140 -13.93 -10.40 0.31
C TYR A 140 -12.60 -9.72 0.62
N LEU A 141 -11.88 -9.22 -0.39
CA LEU A 141 -10.64 -8.49 -0.20
C LEU A 141 -10.87 -7.17 0.57
N LEU A 142 -11.94 -6.44 0.23
CA LEU A 142 -12.29 -5.20 0.92
C LEU A 142 -12.59 -5.44 2.40
N GLU A 143 -13.38 -6.47 2.72
CA GLU A 143 -13.66 -6.86 4.11
C GLU A 143 -12.37 -7.23 4.86
N LEU A 144 -11.51 -8.04 4.24
CA LEU A 144 -10.23 -8.46 4.81
C LEU A 144 -9.32 -7.27 5.17
N HIS A 145 -9.39 -6.18 4.40
CA HIS A 145 -8.63 -4.95 4.60
C HIS A 145 -9.43 -3.81 5.26
N ARG A 146 -10.61 -4.11 5.81
CA ARG A 146 -11.49 -3.14 6.49
C ARG A 146 -11.81 -1.92 5.63
N GLN A 147 -12.02 -2.16 4.35
CA GLN A 147 -12.40 -1.14 3.37
C GLN A 147 -13.92 -1.16 3.19
N ARG A 148 -14.52 0.03 3.05
CA ARG A 148 -15.91 0.16 2.62
C ARG A 148 -16.04 -0.32 1.18
N PRO A 149 -17.12 -1.05 0.85
CA PRO A 149 -17.43 -1.39 -0.54
C PRO A 149 -17.52 -0.13 -1.40
N ARG A 150 -16.90 -0.17 -2.58
CA ARG A 150 -17.07 0.81 -3.65
C ARG A 150 -17.27 0.07 -4.96
N GLU A 151 -17.95 0.71 -5.88
CA GLU A 151 -18.41 0.10 -7.12
C GLU A 151 -17.25 -0.40 -8.00
N LEU A 152 -16.20 0.43 -8.14
CA LEU A 152 -14.90 0.01 -8.65
C LEU A 152 -13.84 0.35 -7.60
N SER A 153 -13.11 -0.67 -7.16
CA SER A 153 -12.00 -0.52 -6.22
C SER A 153 -10.78 -1.22 -6.80
N GLU A 154 -9.74 -0.46 -7.14
CA GLU A 154 -8.44 -1.06 -7.43
C GLU A 154 -7.92 -1.72 -6.14
N GLY A 155 -7.63 -3.02 -6.20
CA GLY A 155 -7.30 -3.85 -5.04
C GLY A 155 -5.90 -4.43 -5.03
N ILE A 156 -5.08 -4.09 -6.03
CA ILE A 156 -3.84 -4.82 -6.29
C ILE A 156 -2.84 -4.71 -5.14
N GLU A 157 -2.76 -3.56 -4.46
CA GLU A 157 -1.90 -3.39 -3.29
C GLU A 157 -2.32 -4.27 -2.11
N PHE A 158 -3.63 -4.39 -1.86
CA PHE A 158 -4.15 -5.26 -0.81
C PHE A 158 -3.94 -6.74 -1.15
N ALA A 159 -4.17 -7.14 -2.41
CA ALA A 159 -3.82 -8.48 -2.87
C ALA A 159 -2.31 -8.76 -2.75
N ALA A 160 -1.46 -7.76 -3.01
CA ALA A 160 -0.01 -7.85 -2.85
C ALA A 160 0.41 -8.02 -1.39
N ILE A 161 -0.25 -7.33 -0.45
CA ILE A 161 -0.04 -7.53 0.99
C ILE A 161 -0.30 -8.98 1.39
N GLU A 162 -1.41 -9.56 0.95
CA GLU A 162 -1.75 -10.95 1.26
C GLU A 162 -0.85 -11.95 0.55
N TRP A 163 -0.43 -11.67 -0.68
CA TRP A 163 0.57 -12.47 -1.38
C TRP A 163 1.91 -12.46 -0.63
N VAL A 164 2.42 -11.28 -0.25
CA VAL A 164 3.66 -11.13 0.55
C VAL A 164 3.55 -11.89 1.86
N ARG A 165 2.40 -11.78 2.55
CA ARG A 165 2.14 -12.51 3.79
C ARG A 165 2.25 -14.01 3.60
N GLU A 166 1.74 -14.56 2.49
CA GLU A 166 1.80 -15.99 2.19
C GLU A 166 3.23 -16.43 1.82
N VAL A 167 3.90 -15.72 0.91
CA VAL A 167 5.18 -16.20 0.32
C VAL A 167 6.43 -15.85 1.14
N ALA A 168 6.43 -14.69 1.82
CA ALA A 168 7.56 -14.26 2.64
C ALA A 168 7.35 -14.61 4.12
N GLY A 169 6.10 -14.86 4.54
CA GLY A 169 5.76 -15.29 5.90
C GLY A 169 6.36 -14.39 6.98
N ARG A 170 7.11 -14.98 7.90
CA ARG A 170 7.75 -14.26 9.02
C ARG A 170 9.15 -13.72 8.69
N SER A 171 9.63 -13.91 7.46
CA SER A 171 10.94 -13.41 7.03
C SER A 171 10.96 -11.88 6.84
N VAL A 172 9.79 -11.28 6.70
CA VAL A 172 9.58 -9.84 6.66
C VAL A 172 8.63 -9.40 7.77
N ALA A 173 8.74 -8.15 8.19
CA ALA A 173 7.90 -7.55 9.23
C ALA A 173 6.61 -6.93 8.68
N GLY A 174 6.51 -6.75 7.36
CA GLY A 174 5.44 -5.97 6.72
C GLY A 174 5.82 -5.49 5.32
N VAL A 175 5.14 -4.43 4.88
CA VAL A 175 5.37 -3.75 3.60
C VAL A 175 5.73 -2.28 3.83
N TYR A 176 6.34 -1.66 2.82
CA TYR A 176 6.77 -0.27 2.81
C TYR A 176 6.38 0.39 1.49
N TRP A 177 5.82 1.60 1.57
CA TRP A 177 5.56 2.48 0.45
C TRP A 177 6.63 3.56 0.47
N ASP A 178 7.63 3.43 -0.41
CA ASP A 178 8.71 4.42 -0.57
C ASP A 178 8.25 5.62 -1.41
N GLU A 179 7.21 6.30 -0.91
CA GLU A 179 6.69 7.50 -1.55
C GLU A 179 7.66 8.67 -1.44
N ARG A 180 7.52 9.65 -2.33
CA ARG A 180 8.25 10.91 -2.17
C ARG A 180 7.79 11.62 -0.90
N HIS A 181 8.72 12.00 -0.03
CA HIS A 181 8.41 12.88 1.09
C HIS A 181 8.06 14.28 0.58
N ASP A 182 6.78 14.64 0.65
CA ASP A 182 6.26 15.95 0.32
C ASP A 182 5.02 16.26 1.18
N PRO A 183 5.22 16.86 2.37
CA PRO A 183 4.13 17.17 3.29
C PRO A 183 3.09 18.14 2.73
N LEU A 184 3.43 18.95 1.72
CA LEU A 184 2.50 19.93 1.13
C LEU A 184 1.37 19.26 0.35
N ILE A 185 1.61 18.06 -0.16
CA ILE A 185 0.63 17.23 -0.87
C ILE A 185 0.20 16.01 -0.06
N TYR A 186 0.49 16.00 1.24
CA TYR A 186 0.20 14.89 2.16
C TYR A 186 0.84 13.55 1.77
N SER A 187 2.01 13.57 1.12
CA SER A 187 2.77 12.36 0.77
C SER A 187 3.98 12.16 1.66
N SER A 188 4.19 10.93 2.10
CA SER A 188 5.28 10.57 3.01
C SER A 188 5.56 9.07 2.95
N PRO A 189 6.84 8.65 2.96
CA PRO A 189 7.21 7.26 3.15
C PRO A 189 6.59 6.66 4.41
N ARG A 190 5.99 5.48 4.25
CA ARG A 190 5.29 4.79 5.33
C ARG A 190 5.34 3.28 5.13
N GLY A 191 4.97 2.55 6.17
CA GLY A 191 4.88 1.10 6.14
C GLY A 191 3.66 0.59 6.87
N GLY A 192 3.39 -0.69 6.66
CA GLY A 192 2.35 -1.44 7.35
C GLY A 192 2.98 -2.68 7.95
N LEU A 193 2.92 -2.83 9.26
CA LEU A 193 3.43 -4.02 9.93
C LEU A 193 2.41 -5.15 9.93
N PHE A 194 2.91 -6.37 9.79
CA PHE A 194 2.15 -7.57 10.08
C PHE A 194 2.02 -7.81 11.59
N PRO A 195 0.94 -8.48 12.06
CA PRO A 195 0.69 -8.69 13.49
C PRO A 195 1.86 -9.29 14.28
N HIS A 196 2.65 -10.17 13.68
CA HIS A 196 3.81 -10.77 14.36
C HIS A 196 4.93 -9.78 14.67
N ALA A 197 4.96 -8.62 14.01
CA ALA A 197 5.96 -7.58 14.21
C ALA A 197 5.56 -6.56 15.29
N TYR A 198 4.31 -6.55 15.77
CA TYR A 198 3.84 -5.53 16.73
C TYR A 198 4.60 -5.60 18.06
N ALA A 199 5.03 -6.79 18.47
CA ALA A 199 5.85 -6.99 19.67
C ALA A 199 7.23 -6.30 19.61
N SER A 200 7.63 -5.76 18.46
CA SER A 200 8.82 -4.94 18.34
C SER A 200 8.62 -3.48 18.76
N LEU A 201 7.38 -3.04 18.95
CA LEU A 201 7.06 -1.65 19.28
C LEU A 201 7.08 -1.41 20.79
N VAL A 202 7.72 -0.31 21.20
CA VAL A 202 7.71 0.19 22.58
C VAL A 202 7.27 1.64 22.59
N LYS A 203 6.52 2.02 23.63
CA LYS A 203 6.09 3.41 23.81
C LYS A 203 7.30 4.31 24.09
N VAL A 204 7.33 5.48 23.45
CA VAL A 204 8.36 6.51 23.61
C VAL A 204 7.70 7.87 23.79
N ASP A 205 8.46 8.83 24.32
CA ASP A 205 7.95 10.19 24.58
C ASP A 205 8.21 11.16 23.41
N SER A 206 9.10 10.81 22.48
CA SER A 206 9.47 11.64 21.33
C SER A 206 10.07 10.82 20.19
N TYR A 207 10.24 11.49 19.05
CA TYR A 207 10.96 11.01 17.87
C TYR A 207 11.92 12.10 17.35
N PRO A 208 12.96 11.74 16.59
CA PRO A 208 13.80 12.71 15.87
C PRO A 208 13.03 13.44 14.78
N ASP A 209 13.63 14.48 14.20
CA ASP A 209 13.11 15.10 12.98
C ASP A 209 13.05 14.12 11.80
N ASP A 210 12.20 14.42 10.81
CA ASP A 210 11.93 13.52 9.69
C ASP A 210 13.19 13.29 8.81
N GLU A 211 14.13 14.24 8.70
CA GLU A 211 15.36 14.03 7.91
C GLU A 211 16.26 12.97 8.56
N VAL A 212 16.40 13.04 9.89
CA VAL A 212 17.12 12.02 10.67
C VAL A 212 16.40 10.68 10.57
N CYS A 213 15.09 10.65 10.69
CA CYS A 213 14.30 9.43 10.58
C CYS A 213 14.41 8.77 9.18
N LEU A 214 14.37 9.56 8.11
CA LEU A 214 14.52 9.07 6.74
C LEU A 214 15.90 8.48 6.46
N SER A 215 16.96 9.05 7.06
CA SER A 215 18.32 8.51 6.93
C SER A 215 18.47 7.07 7.49
N MET A 216 17.49 6.61 8.27
CA MET A 216 17.41 5.26 8.85
C MET A 216 16.79 4.23 7.91
N ILE A 217 16.31 4.65 6.73
CA ILE A 217 15.71 3.80 5.72
C ILE A 217 16.75 3.49 4.64
N GLN A 218 16.96 2.20 4.40
CA GLN A 218 17.96 1.72 3.45
C GLN A 218 17.33 0.76 2.45
N ALA A 219 17.35 1.14 1.18
CA ALA A 219 17.01 0.23 0.10
C ALA A 219 17.95 -0.99 0.13
N THR A 220 17.37 -2.19 0.15
CA THR A 220 18.10 -3.46 0.18
C THR A 220 17.90 -4.21 -1.14
N LYS A 221 18.87 -5.03 -1.56
CA LYS A 221 18.91 -5.59 -2.93
C LYS A 221 17.69 -6.43 -3.31
N SER A 222 17.37 -7.46 -2.52
CA SER A 222 16.23 -8.37 -2.70
C SER A 222 16.27 -9.55 -1.72
N LEU A 223 15.14 -10.21 -1.48
CA LEU A 223 15.08 -11.56 -0.89
C LEU A 223 14.79 -12.59 -1.98
N ASP A 224 15.52 -13.69 -1.98
CA ASP A 224 15.18 -14.89 -2.75
C ASP A 224 14.11 -15.69 -1.98
N LEU A 225 12.95 -15.86 -2.60
CA LEU A 225 11.90 -16.78 -2.16
C LEU A 225 12.18 -18.14 -2.79
N ASP A 226 12.17 -19.19 -1.97
CA ASP A 226 12.28 -20.57 -2.42
C ASP A 226 11.18 -20.87 -3.45
N ASP A 227 11.53 -21.52 -4.56
CA ASP A 227 10.63 -21.83 -5.67
C ASP A 227 9.58 -22.93 -5.33
N GLY A 228 9.37 -23.20 -4.03
CA GLY A 228 8.56 -24.29 -3.49
C GLY A 228 7.04 -24.10 -3.58
N TYR A 229 6.56 -22.94 -4.06
CA TYR A 229 5.16 -22.76 -4.43
C TYR A 229 4.93 -23.32 -5.83
N GLY A 230 4.94 -24.65 -5.90
CA GLY A 230 4.41 -25.39 -7.04
C GLY A 230 2.95 -25.01 -7.25
N LEU A 231 2.69 -24.24 -8.30
CA LEU A 231 1.37 -24.21 -8.94
C LEU A 231 1.14 -25.60 -9.54
N GLY A 232 0.59 -26.50 -8.73
CA GLY A 232 -0.03 -27.74 -9.15
C GLY A 232 -1.53 -27.55 -9.32
#